data_AF-A0A841ZH70-F1
#
_entry.id   AF-A0A841ZH70-F1
#
_cell.length_a   1.000
_cell.length_b   1.000
_cell.length_c   1.000
_cell.angle_alpha   90.00
_cell.angle_beta   90.00
_cell.angle_gamma   90.00
#
_symmetry.space_group_name_H-M   'P 1'
#
loop_
_entity.id
_entity.type
_entity.pdbx_description
1 polymer ?
#
loop_
_entity_poly.entity_id
_entity_poly.type
_entity_poly.pdbx_seq_one_letter_code
_entity_poly.pdbx_strand_id
1 'polypeptide(L)'
;MDKSTRGFLAFSSFLIAVFLMALNFLVFPGSDWSFYTAILFLAPVLFFLLDGSRHFKLFSVVGSILVLIVLAAANLRETPDYLWVLFTVPAVLAWPLVILMGQRAASFFYSTLASLVLVLSYVLLNIYFEPGFPFSIFTTFAIMWWPLSVGIGYFPRVFSIVATAWLILFFIVANAVTTDAIWWIYPASASLFWPLSVLLARHLLTYSIISTILISIFFIVVNVITSKETIWAIYPIFAVLWWPLSIYFFVYRRKQTKQKFI
;
A
#
# COMPACT_ATOMS: atom_id res chain seq x y z
N MET A 1 -26.29 -1.75 -8.91
CA MET A 1 -26.13 -0.29 -9.10
C MET A 1 -27.29 0.22 -9.93
N ASP A 2 -27.99 1.23 -9.45
CA ASP A 2 -29.13 1.86 -10.11
C ASP A 2 -28.69 2.67 -11.34
N LYS A 3 -29.64 2.98 -12.23
CA LYS A 3 -29.38 3.65 -13.51
C LYS A 3 -28.82 5.07 -13.33
N SER A 4 -29.25 5.79 -12.29
CA SER A 4 -28.79 7.14 -11.99
C SER A 4 -27.29 7.15 -11.65
N THR A 5 -26.88 6.27 -10.73
CA THR A 5 -25.46 6.15 -10.34
C THR A 5 -24.56 5.76 -11.53
N ARG A 6 -25.02 4.86 -12.42
CA ARG A 6 -24.27 4.51 -13.65
C ARG A 6 -24.07 5.71 -14.56
N GLY A 7 -25.13 6.49 -14.80
CA GLY A 7 -25.06 7.70 -15.62
C GLY A 7 -24.14 8.76 -15.02
N PHE A 8 -24.24 8.98 -13.70
CA PHE A 8 -23.37 9.91 -12.97
C PHE A 8 -21.89 9.52 -13.06
N LEU A 9 -21.55 8.24 -12.84
CA LEU A 9 -20.17 7.77 -12.93
C LEU A 9 -19.64 7.85 -14.37
N ALA A 10 -20.46 7.50 -15.36
CA ALA A 10 -20.11 7.62 -16.76
C ALA A 10 -19.80 9.08 -17.15
N PHE A 11 -20.68 10.01 -16.74
CA PHE A 11 -20.49 11.44 -16.97
C PHE A 11 -19.25 11.98 -16.25
N SER A 12 -19.00 11.53 -15.02
CA SER A 12 -17.82 11.94 -14.23
C SER A 12 -16.52 11.49 -14.90
N SER A 13 -16.44 10.24 -15.34
CA SER A 13 -15.31 9.72 -16.13
C SER A 13 -15.06 10.53 -17.39
N PHE A 14 -16.12 10.89 -18.12
CA PHE A 14 -16.02 11.72 -19.31
C PHE A 14 -15.50 13.13 -18.99
N LEU A 15 -16.04 13.78 -17.95
CA LEU A 15 -15.62 15.11 -17.54
C LEU A 15 -14.15 15.12 -17.10
N ILE A 16 -13.70 14.10 -16.36
CA ILE A 16 -12.29 13.93 -15.98
C ILE A 16 -11.41 13.76 -17.23
N ALA A 17 -11.83 12.94 -18.20
CA ALA A 17 -11.11 12.74 -19.45
C ALA A 17 -10.94 14.07 -20.22
N VAL A 18 -12.02 14.84 -20.39
CA VAL A 18 -11.99 16.16 -21.04
C VAL A 18 -11.11 17.13 -20.27
N PHE A 19 -11.22 17.17 -18.94
CA PHE A 19 -10.39 18.01 -18.09
C PHE A 19 -8.90 17.68 -18.22
N LEU A 20 -8.52 16.40 -18.21
CA LEU A 20 -7.13 15.99 -18.39
C LEU A 20 -6.56 16.39 -19.75
N MET A 21 -7.35 16.24 -20.81
CA MET A 21 -6.95 16.70 -22.15
C MET A 21 -6.78 18.21 -22.21
N ALA A 22 -7.72 18.98 -21.64
CA ALA A 22 -7.62 20.43 -21.57
C ALA A 22 -6.42 20.90 -20.74
N LEU A 23 -6.18 20.26 -19.59
CA LEU A 23 -5.04 20.56 -18.72
C LEU A 23 -3.71 20.33 -19.46
N ASN A 24 -3.59 19.22 -20.17
CA ASN A 24 -2.40 18.90 -20.93
C ASN A 24 -2.18 19.92 -22.07
N PHE A 25 -3.22 20.27 -22.82
CA PHE A 25 -3.12 21.29 -23.85
C PHE A 25 -2.65 22.65 -23.29
N LEU A 26 -3.12 23.02 -22.10
CA LEU A 26 -2.79 24.31 -21.48
C LEU A 26 -1.42 24.35 -20.80
N VAL A 27 -0.99 23.25 -20.17
CA VAL A 27 0.19 23.22 -19.29
C VAL A 27 1.39 22.53 -19.95
N PHE A 28 1.15 21.54 -20.82
CA PHE A 28 2.19 20.70 -21.41
C PHE A 28 2.06 20.66 -22.95
N PRO A 29 2.16 21.81 -23.63
CA PRO A 29 2.01 21.86 -25.08
C PRO A 29 3.04 20.94 -25.76
N GLY A 30 2.55 20.01 -26.58
CA GLY A 30 3.37 19.06 -27.34
C GLY A 30 3.58 17.70 -26.68
N SER A 31 3.06 17.45 -25.48
CA SER A 31 3.08 16.12 -24.86
C SER A 31 1.69 15.49 -24.89
N ASP A 32 1.57 14.23 -25.32
CA ASP A 32 0.27 13.58 -25.47
C ASP A 32 -0.13 12.68 -24.27
N TRP A 33 0.54 12.82 -23.12
CA TRP A 33 0.35 11.93 -21.97
C TRP A 33 -1.11 11.81 -21.50
N SER A 34 -1.88 12.89 -21.59
CA SER A 34 -3.27 12.92 -21.11
C SER A 34 -4.23 12.11 -21.97
N PHE A 35 -3.93 11.91 -23.26
CA PHE A 35 -4.79 11.15 -24.16
C PHE A 35 -4.85 9.68 -23.75
N TYR A 36 -3.70 9.08 -23.43
CA TYR A 36 -3.64 7.70 -22.95
C TYR A 36 -4.42 7.52 -21.65
N THR A 37 -4.20 8.43 -20.70
CA THR A 37 -4.87 8.40 -19.39
C THR A 37 -6.38 8.62 -19.52
N ALA A 38 -6.80 9.52 -20.40
CA ALA A 38 -8.21 9.77 -20.68
C ALA A 38 -8.90 8.53 -21.28
N ILE A 39 -8.26 7.82 -22.20
CA ILE A 39 -8.79 6.55 -22.76
C ILE A 39 -8.98 5.51 -21.64
N LEU A 40 -8.02 5.38 -20.73
CA LEU A 40 -8.14 4.45 -19.59
C LEU A 40 -9.27 4.86 -18.63
N PHE A 41 -9.47 6.15 -18.38
CA PHE A 41 -10.58 6.65 -17.55
C PHE A 41 -11.97 6.47 -18.18
N LEU A 42 -12.03 6.26 -19.49
CA LEU A 42 -13.25 5.88 -20.19
C LEU A 42 -13.52 4.37 -20.13
N ALA A 43 -12.55 3.52 -19.76
CA ALA A 43 -12.77 2.07 -19.64
C ALA A 43 -13.84 1.69 -18.58
N PRO A 44 -13.91 2.32 -17.39
CA PRO A 44 -15.01 2.13 -16.46
C PRO A 44 -16.38 2.54 -17.02
N VAL A 45 -16.45 3.46 -17.99
CA VAL A 45 -17.71 3.85 -18.63
C VAL A 45 -18.32 2.66 -19.37
N LEU A 46 -17.49 1.88 -20.08
CA LEU A 46 -17.92 0.65 -20.73
C LEU A 46 -18.44 -0.38 -19.70
N PHE A 47 -17.80 -0.46 -18.53
CA PHE A 47 -18.28 -1.32 -17.43
C PHE A 47 -19.66 -0.91 -16.91
N PHE A 48 -19.89 0.39 -16.69
CA PHE A 48 -21.14 0.89 -16.14
C PHE A 48 -22.30 0.83 -17.14
N LEU A 49 -22.03 1.10 -18.42
CA LEU A 49 -23.04 1.09 -19.48
C LEU A 49 -23.46 -0.33 -19.89
N LEU A 50 -22.55 -1.32 -19.87
CA LEU A 50 -22.80 -2.69 -20.31
C LEU A 50 -23.29 -3.64 -19.20
N ASP A 51 -23.84 -3.11 -18.10
CA ASP A 51 -24.26 -3.88 -16.93
C ASP A 51 -23.15 -4.80 -16.39
N GLY A 52 -21.95 -4.22 -16.20
CA GLY A 52 -20.71 -4.93 -15.90
C GLY A 52 -20.75 -5.84 -14.67
N SER A 53 -21.72 -5.67 -13.76
CA SER A 53 -21.96 -6.62 -12.66
C SER A 53 -22.30 -8.04 -13.16
N ARG A 54 -22.92 -8.19 -14.33
CA ARG A 54 -23.19 -9.51 -14.94
C ARG A 54 -22.00 -10.07 -15.70
N HIS A 55 -21.12 -9.20 -16.21
CA HIS A 55 -20.03 -9.56 -17.12
C HIS A 55 -18.64 -9.27 -16.53
N PHE A 56 -18.50 -9.31 -15.21
CA PHE A 56 -17.27 -8.91 -14.51
C PHE A 56 -16.02 -9.67 -14.99
N LYS A 57 -16.15 -10.96 -15.33
CA LYS A 57 -15.05 -11.77 -15.90
C LYS A 57 -14.62 -11.31 -17.29
N LEU A 58 -15.58 -10.98 -18.16
CA LEU A 58 -15.28 -10.46 -19.48
C LEU A 58 -14.64 -9.08 -19.37
N PHE A 59 -15.14 -8.25 -18.45
CA PHE A 59 -14.60 -6.92 -18.21
C PHE A 59 -13.14 -6.95 -17.75
N SER A 60 -12.75 -7.85 -16.85
CA SER A 60 -11.36 -7.93 -16.42
C SER A 60 -10.43 -8.29 -17.58
N VAL A 61 -10.84 -9.21 -18.45
CA VAL A 61 -10.05 -9.60 -19.64
C VAL A 61 -9.94 -8.44 -20.62
N VAL A 62 -11.06 -7.84 -21.03
CA VAL A 62 -11.08 -6.72 -21.98
C VAL A 62 -10.36 -5.50 -21.40
N GLY A 63 -10.56 -5.22 -20.11
CA GLY A 63 -9.89 -4.14 -19.39
C GLY A 63 -8.38 -4.32 -19.36
N SER A 64 -7.89 -5.52 -19.05
CA SER A 64 -6.45 -5.81 -19.11
C SER A 64 -5.86 -5.66 -20.51
N ILE A 65 -6.56 -6.15 -21.54
CA ILE A 65 -6.13 -5.99 -22.94
C ILE A 65 -6.05 -4.50 -23.31
N LEU A 66 -7.09 -3.73 -22.99
CA LEU A 66 -7.14 -2.30 -23.26
C LEU A 66 -6.00 -1.55 -22.55
N VAL A 67 -5.78 -1.83 -21.26
CA VAL A 67 -4.68 -1.25 -20.48
C VAL A 67 -3.34 -1.55 -21.15
N LEU A 68 -3.08 -2.81 -21.53
CA LEU A 68 -1.83 -3.18 -22.18
C LEU A 68 -1.65 -2.51 -23.55
N ILE A 69 -2.70 -2.42 -24.38
CA ILE A 69 -2.63 -1.74 -25.68
C ILE A 69 -2.29 -0.26 -25.49
N VAL A 70 -2.97 0.43 -24.58
CA VAL A 70 -2.75 1.85 -24.34
C VAL A 70 -1.36 2.12 -23.78
N LEU A 71 -0.90 1.32 -22.79
CA LEU A 71 0.44 1.46 -22.23
C LEU A 71 1.53 1.09 -23.24
N ALA A 72 1.32 0.08 -24.07
CA ALA A 72 2.25 -0.27 -25.15
C ALA A 72 2.35 0.84 -26.20
N ALA A 73 1.22 1.42 -26.61
CA ALA A 73 1.21 2.55 -27.53
C ALA A 73 1.94 3.77 -26.94
N ALA A 74 1.68 4.09 -25.67
CA ALA A 74 2.39 5.16 -24.96
C ALA A 74 3.90 4.90 -24.88
N ASN A 75 4.29 3.67 -24.52
CA ASN A 75 5.70 3.30 -24.42
C ASN A 75 6.41 3.41 -25.77
N LEU A 76 5.85 2.83 -26.82
CA LEU A 76 6.48 2.82 -28.15
C LEU A 76 6.57 4.22 -28.77
N ARG A 77 5.69 5.14 -28.37
CA ARG A 77 5.71 6.51 -28.88
C ARG A 77 6.68 7.40 -28.11
N GLU A 78 6.62 7.37 -26.78
CA GLU A 78 7.37 8.31 -25.94
C GLU A 78 8.81 7.83 -25.69
N THR A 79 9.00 6.52 -25.48
CA THR A 79 10.29 5.93 -25.09
C THR A 79 10.50 4.55 -25.73
N PRO A 80 10.60 4.47 -27.09
CA PRO A 80 10.71 3.20 -27.80
C PRO A 80 11.94 2.36 -27.41
N ASP A 81 13.02 3.03 -26.99
CA ASP A 81 14.28 2.37 -26.63
C ASP A 81 14.23 1.64 -25.29
N TYR A 82 13.23 1.92 -24.45
CA TYR A 82 13.07 1.31 -23.13
C TYR A 82 11.65 0.79 -22.93
N LEU A 83 11.48 -0.52 -23.07
CA LEU A 83 10.18 -1.21 -23.05
C LEU A 83 9.57 -1.35 -21.64
N TRP A 84 9.35 -0.22 -20.95
CA TRP A 84 8.77 -0.18 -19.60
C TRP A 84 7.37 -0.81 -19.49
N VAL A 85 6.63 -0.95 -20.59
CA VAL A 85 5.33 -1.65 -20.60
C VAL A 85 5.45 -3.07 -20.07
N LEU A 86 6.60 -3.73 -20.25
CA LEU A 86 6.84 -5.09 -19.77
C LEU A 86 6.76 -5.22 -18.24
N PHE A 87 7.06 -4.16 -17.48
CA PHE A 87 6.87 -4.15 -16.01
C PHE A 87 5.40 -4.20 -15.60
N THR A 88 4.48 -3.81 -16.48
CA THR A 88 3.04 -3.79 -16.19
C THR A 88 2.37 -5.12 -16.53
N VAL A 89 2.93 -5.88 -17.46
CA VAL A 89 2.35 -7.13 -17.97
C VAL A 89 2.03 -8.14 -16.85
N PRO A 90 2.95 -8.48 -15.92
CA PRO A 90 2.63 -9.47 -14.88
C PRO A 90 1.43 -9.07 -14.02
N ALA A 91 1.38 -7.82 -13.55
CA ALA A 91 0.29 -7.33 -12.71
C ALA A 91 -1.04 -7.23 -13.47
N VAL A 92 -1.02 -6.70 -14.70
CA VAL A 92 -2.22 -6.53 -15.52
C VAL A 92 -2.80 -7.87 -15.97
N LEU A 93 -1.97 -8.89 -16.21
CA LEU A 93 -2.43 -10.25 -16.52
C LEU A 93 -2.86 -11.04 -15.28
N ALA A 94 -2.27 -10.78 -14.11
CA ALA A 94 -2.69 -11.40 -12.85
C ALA A 94 -4.16 -11.07 -12.52
N TRP A 95 -4.59 -9.84 -12.80
CA TRP A 95 -5.94 -9.38 -12.49
C TRP A 95 -7.06 -10.26 -13.09
N PRO A 96 -7.13 -10.52 -14.40
CA PRO A 96 -8.15 -11.38 -14.98
C PRO A 96 -7.99 -12.82 -14.51
N LEU A 97 -6.76 -13.33 -14.35
CA LEU A 97 -6.54 -14.68 -13.83
C LEU A 97 -7.15 -14.88 -12.43
N VAL A 98 -6.92 -13.92 -11.53
CA VAL A 98 -7.51 -13.91 -10.18
C VAL A 98 -9.04 -13.88 -10.25
N ILE A 99 -9.62 -13.02 -11.10
CA ILE A 99 -11.07 -12.91 -11.25
C ILE A 99 -11.69 -14.20 -11.83
N LEU A 100 -11.03 -14.82 -12.80
CA LEU A 100 -11.50 -16.06 -13.43
C LEU A 100 -11.48 -17.22 -12.43
N MET A 101 -10.47 -17.27 -11.56
CA MET A 101 -10.35 -18.27 -10.50
C MET A 101 -11.35 -18.08 -9.34
N GLY A 102 -11.88 -16.86 -9.17
CA GLY A 102 -12.93 -16.56 -8.19
C GLY A 102 -12.53 -16.97 -6.77
N GLN A 103 -13.35 -17.78 -6.10
CA GLN A 103 -13.09 -18.21 -4.72
C GLN A 103 -11.79 -19.02 -4.56
N ARG A 104 -11.33 -19.72 -5.60
CA ARG A 104 -10.04 -20.44 -5.54
C ARG A 104 -8.85 -19.51 -5.37
N ALA A 105 -8.99 -18.24 -5.77
CA ALA A 105 -7.97 -17.23 -5.58
C ALA A 105 -7.72 -16.89 -4.09
N ALA A 106 -8.69 -17.21 -3.22
CA ALA A 106 -8.57 -17.09 -1.77
C ALA A 106 -8.04 -18.38 -1.10
N SER A 107 -7.55 -19.36 -1.87
CA SER A 107 -6.87 -20.53 -1.31
C SER A 107 -5.38 -20.23 -1.11
N PHE A 108 -4.83 -20.65 0.02
CA PHE A 108 -3.42 -20.41 0.39
C PHE A 108 -2.44 -20.95 -0.65
N PHE A 109 -2.72 -22.14 -1.20
CA PHE A 109 -1.89 -22.75 -2.23
C PHE A 109 -1.86 -21.90 -3.51
N TYR A 110 -3.03 -21.49 -4.00
CA TYR A 110 -3.11 -20.66 -5.20
C TYR A 110 -2.44 -19.30 -5.00
N SER A 111 -2.73 -18.59 -3.90
CA SER A 111 -2.13 -17.27 -3.64
C SER A 111 -0.61 -17.35 -3.55
N THR A 112 -0.07 -18.44 -2.97
CA THR A 112 1.38 -18.65 -2.87
C THR A 112 1.99 -18.93 -4.22
N LEU A 113 1.42 -19.87 -4.99
CA LEU A 113 1.93 -20.22 -6.32
C LEU A 113 1.88 -19.02 -7.27
N ALA A 114 0.75 -18.32 -7.33
CA ALA A 114 0.58 -17.14 -8.15
C ALA A 114 1.56 -16.01 -7.75
N SER A 115 1.77 -15.81 -6.44
CA SER A 115 2.75 -14.85 -5.94
C SER A 115 4.19 -15.21 -6.32
N LEU A 116 4.57 -16.49 -6.23
CA LEU A 116 5.90 -16.94 -6.64
C LEU A 116 6.13 -16.72 -8.14
N VAL A 117 5.13 -16.99 -8.98
CA VAL A 117 5.21 -16.73 -10.43
C VAL A 117 5.37 -15.23 -10.70
N LEU A 118 4.61 -14.37 -10.02
CA LEU A 118 4.72 -12.92 -10.17
C LEU A 118 6.08 -12.40 -9.68
N VAL A 119 6.55 -12.84 -8.52
CA VAL A 119 7.87 -12.49 -7.99
C VAL A 119 8.96 -12.89 -8.98
N LEU A 120 8.93 -14.12 -9.48
CA LEU A 120 9.91 -14.59 -10.46
C LEU A 120 9.88 -13.73 -11.73
N SER A 121 8.71 -13.36 -12.22
CA SER A 121 8.59 -12.49 -13.40
C SER A 121 9.24 -11.12 -13.18
N TYR A 122 9.07 -10.51 -12.00
CA TYR A 122 9.71 -9.23 -11.67
C TYR A 122 11.21 -9.35 -11.43
N VAL A 123 11.68 -10.45 -10.84
CA VAL A 123 13.12 -10.73 -10.70
C VAL A 123 13.78 -10.86 -12.06
N LEU A 124 13.16 -11.58 -13.01
CA LEU A 124 13.67 -11.72 -14.37
C LEU A 124 13.73 -10.37 -15.10
N LEU A 125 12.66 -9.56 -15.00
CA LEU A 125 12.63 -8.21 -15.55
C LEU A 125 13.73 -7.34 -14.92
N ASN A 126 13.98 -7.49 -13.63
CA ASN A 126 14.99 -6.72 -12.93
C ASN A 126 16.41 -7.06 -13.38
N ILE A 127 16.74 -8.36 -13.50
CA ILE A 127 18.04 -8.81 -14.00
C ILE A 127 18.28 -8.31 -15.43
N TYR A 128 17.23 -8.28 -16.26
CA TYR A 128 17.35 -7.91 -17.67
C TYR A 128 17.45 -6.40 -17.89
N PHE A 129 16.56 -5.60 -17.28
CA PHE A 129 16.47 -4.16 -17.54
C PHE A 129 17.31 -3.30 -16.59
N GLU A 130 17.39 -3.67 -15.31
CA GLU A 130 17.96 -2.82 -14.26
C GLU A 130 18.88 -3.61 -13.31
N PRO A 131 19.94 -4.28 -13.79
CA PRO A 131 20.80 -5.12 -12.94
C PRO A 131 21.50 -4.31 -11.84
N GLY A 132 21.65 -2.99 -12.01
CA GLY A 132 22.27 -2.10 -11.04
C GLY A 132 21.36 -1.68 -9.87
N PHE A 133 20.04 -1.82 -10.02
CA PHE A 133 19.08 -1.42 -8.99
C PHE A 133 18.03 -2.52 -8.77
N PRO A 134 17.99 -3.18 -7.60
CA PRO A 134 17.17 -4.37 -7.41
C PRO A 134 15.69 -4.00 -7.11
N PHE A 135 15.00 -3.39 -8.07
CA PHE A 135 13.62 -2.93 -7.90
C PHE A 135 12.65 -4.08 -7.58
N SER A 136 12.99 -5.33 -7.92
CA SER A 136 12.13 -6.49 -7.65
C SER A 136 11.88 -6.71 -6.15
N ILE A 137 12.70 -6.12 -5.26
CA ILE A 137 12.47 -6.15 -3.81
C ILE A 137 11.15 -5.46 -3.46
N PHE A 138 10.83 -4.33 -4.10
CA PHE A 138 9.60 -3.57 -3.86
C PHE A 138 8.36 -4.33 -4.34
N THR A 139 8.43 -4.93 -5.53
CA THR A 139 7.31 -5.71 -6.07
C THR A 139 7.12 -6.99 -5.28
N THR A 140 8.21 -7.66 -4.87
CA THR A 140 8.15 -8.85 -4.02
C THR A 140 7.49 -8.54 -2.69
N PHE A 141 7.89 -7.44 -2.05
CA PHE A 141 7.26 -6.97 -0.83
C PHE A 141 5.74 -6.81 -0.99
N ALA A 142 5.29 -6.12 -2.05
CA ALA A 142 3.88 -5.90 -2.34
C ALA A 142 3.11 -7.21 -2.63
N ILE A 143 3.67 -8.08 -3.47
CA ILE A 143 3.03 -9.32 -3.91
C ILE A 143 2.85 -10.30 -2.74
N MET A 144 3.85 -10.45 -1.87
CA MET A 144 3.83 -11.41 -0.77
C MET A 144 2.79 -11.10 0.32
N TRP A 145 2.21 -9.89 0.32
CA TRP A 145 1.04 -9.61 1.18
C TRP A 145 -0.15 -10.49 0.87
N TRP A 146 -0.34 -10.89 -0.39
CA TRP A 146 -1.49 -11.71 -0.76
C TRP A 146 -1.51 -13.08 -0.06
N PRO A 147 -0.47 -13.94 -0.17
CA PRO A 147 -0.47 -15.23 0.53
C PRO A 147 -0.41 -15.06 2.04
N LEU A 148 0.23 -13.99 2.54
CA LEU A 148 0.24 -13.67 3.96
C LEU A 148 -1.19 -13.40 4.49
N SER A 149 -1.94 -12.54 3.82
CA SER A 149 -3.32 -12.21 4.19
C SER A 149 -4.25 -13.42 4.05
N VAL A 150 -4.09 -14.23 2.99
CA VAL A 150 -4.90 -15.44 2.81
C VAL A 150 -4.60 -16.50 3.87
N GLY A 151 -3.32 -16.72 4.19
CA GLY A 151 -2.91 -17.81 5.08
C GLY A 151 -3.18 -17.54 6.56
N ILE A 152 -2.90 -16.32 7.03
CA ILE A 152 -2.95 -16.00 8.46
C ILE A 152 -3.84 -14.81 8.81
N GLY A 153 -4.51 -14.18 7.83
CA GLY A 153 -5.39 -13.01 8.07
C GLY A 153 -6.56 -13.28 9.02
N TYR A 154 -6.97 -14.54 9.17
CA TYR A 154 -7.99 -14.96 10.14
C TYR A 154 -7.54 -14.82 11.61
N PHE A 155 -6.22 -14.77 11.87
CA PHE A 155 -5.65 -14.61 13.20
C PHE A 155 -5.05 -13.20 13.36
N PRO A 156 -5.84 -12.17 13.68
CA PRO A 156 -5.40 -10.77 13.61
C PRO A 156 -4.16 -10.46 14.46
N ARG A 157 -4.00 -11.14 15.61
CA ARG A 157 -2.81 -11.00 16.47
C ARG A 157 -1.55 -11.52 15.77
N VAL A 158 -1.59 -12.76 15.30
CA VAL A 158 -0.47 -13.39 14.59
C VAL A 158 -0.17 -12.62 13.30
N PHE A 159 -1.20 -12.28 12.53
CA PHE A 159 -1.08 -11.48 11.32
C PHE A 159 -0.38 -10.16 11.61
N SER A 160 -0.80 -9.39 12.62
CA SER A 160 -0.17 -8.11 12.94
C SER A 160 1.32 -8.23 13.28
N ILE A 161 1.73 -9.31 13.97
CA ILE A 161 3.13 -9.56 14.33
C ILE A 161 3.94 -9.93 13.08
N VAL A 162 3.48 -10.90 12.31
CA VAL A 162 4.20 -11.37 11.10
C VAL A 162 4.26 -10.27 10.04
N ALA A 163 3.15 -9.54 9.84
CA ALA A 163 3.07 -8.42 8.93
C ALA A 163 4.00 -7.27 9.32
N THR A 164 4.15 -6.99 10.63
CA THR A 164 5.11 -6.01 11.13
C THR A 164 6.55 -6.47 10.93
N ALA A 165 6.84 -7.75 11.17
CA ALA A 165 8.16 -8.30 10.89
C ALA A 165 8.49 -8.20 9.38
N TRP A 166 7.53 -8.48 8.51
CA TRP A 166 7.67 -8.33 7.06
C TRP A 166 7.92 -6.88 6.64
N LEU A 167 7.19 -5.92 7.21
CA LEU A 167 7.40 -4.48 7.00
C LEU A 167 8.81 -4.04 7.42
N ILE A 168 9.21 -4.39 8.65
CA ILE A 168 10.52 -4.00 9.19
C ILE A 168 11.65 -4.61 8.35
N LEU A 169 11.54 -5.89 7.99
CA LEU A 169 12.53 -6.55 7.14
C LEU A 169 12.64 -5.85 5.79
N PHE A 170 11.50 -5.51 5.16
CA PHE A 170 11.49 -4.75 3.91
C PHE A 170 12.19 -3.40 4.06
N PHE A 171 11.90 -2.61 5.09
CA PHE A 171 12.55 -1.31 5.27
C PHE A 171 14.06 -1.44 5.52
N ILE A 172 14.50 -2.44 6.29
CA ILE A 172 15.93 -2.71 6.50
C ILE A 172 16.63 -3.01 5.17
N VAL A 173 16.07 -3.94 4.39
CA VAL A 173 16.62 -4.33 3.09
C VAL A 173 16.59 -3.15 2.10
N ALA A 174 15.46 -2.45 2.00
CA ALA A 174 15.32 -1.29 1.12
C ALA A 174 16.32 -0.18 1.48
N ASN A 175 16.50 0.12 2.77
CA ASN A 175 17.49 1.07 3.21
C ASN A 175 18.90 0.63 2.84
N ALA A 176 19.28 -0.62 3.15
CA ALA A 176 20.62 -1.14 2.87
C ALA A 176 21.00 -1.11 1.38
N VAL A 177 20.01 -1.20 0.49
CA VAL A 177 20.21 -1.14 -0.96
C VAL A 177 20.21 0.29 -1.50
N THR A 178 19.41 1.19 -0.93
CA THR A 178 19.16 2.50 -1.55
C THR A 178 20.08 3.61 -1.06
N THR A 179 20.49 3.59 0.21
CA THR A 179 21.21 4.72 0.81
C THR A 179 22.05 4.28 2.01
N ASP A 180 23.18 4.95 2.24
CA ASP A 180 24.01 4.71 3.43
C ASP A 180 23.40 5.27 4.74
N ALA A 181 22.46 6.22 4.64
CA ALA A 181 21.80 6.82 5.79
C ALA A 181 20.85 5.83 6.46
N ILE A 182 20.86 5.73 7.79
CA ILE A 182 19.98 4.82 8.55
C ILE A 182 18.58 5.43 8.68
N TRP A 183 17.73 5.25 7.67
CA TRP A 183 16.34 5.74 7.69
C TRP A 183 15.31 4.65 8.00
N TRP A 184 15.64 3.36 7.91
CA TRP A 184 14.68 2.29 8.17
C TRP A 184 14.07 2.32 9.58
N ILE A 185 14.80 2.90 10.55
CA ILE A 185 14.37 3.03 11.95
C ILE A 185 13.06 3.82 12.11
N TYR A 186 12.79 4.79 11.23
CA TYR A 186 11.60 5.63 11.30
C TYR A 186 10.32 4.85 10.96
N PRO A 187 10.19 4.21 9.79
CA PRO A 187 9.00 3.41 9.50
C PRO A 187 8.95 2.11 10.32
N ALA A 188 10.09 1.55 10.75
CA ALA A 188 10.09 0.37 11.62
C ALA A 188 9.47 0.68 12.99
N SER A 189 9.85 1.80 13.62
CA SER A 189 9.26 2.20 14.91
C SER A 189 7.76 2.47 14.79
N ALA A 190 7.33 3.11 13.71
CA ALA A 190 5.91 3.31 13.42
C ALA A 190 5.16 1.99 13.23
N SER A 191 5.77 1.02 12.53
CA SER A 191 5.14 -0.28 12.25
C SER A 191 4.88 -1.10 13.53
N LEU A 192 5.72 -0.95 14.57
CA LEU A 192 5.53 -1.62 15.86
C LEU A 192 4.22 -1.24 16.57
N PHE A 193 3.61 -0.09 16.23
CA PHE A 193 2.32 0.31 16.78
C PHE A 193 1.18 -0.60 16.35
N TRP A 194 1.29 -1.27 15.21
CA TRP A 194 0.23 -2.13 14.71
C TRP A 194 -0.03 -3.32 15.64
N PRO A 195 0.95 -4.21 15.94
CA PRO A 195 0.74 -5.33 16.85
C PRO A 195 0.46 -4.83 18.26
N LEU A 196 1.08 -3.74 18.69
CA LEU A 196 0.81 -3.14 19.99
C LEU A 196 -0.67 -2.77 20.14
N SER A 197 -1.25 -2.14 19.13
CA SER A 197 -2.66 -1.73 19.12
C SER A 197 -3.58 -2.95 19.06
N VAL A 198 -3.30 -3.94 18.21
CA VAL A 198 -4.11 -5.16 18.12
C VAL A 198 -4.11 -5.98 19.41
N LEU A 199 -2.96 -6.04 20.10
CA LEU A 199 -2.79 -6.82 21.33
C LEU A 199 -3.38 -6.12 22.57
N LEU A 200 -3.24 -4.79 22.67
CA LEU A 200 -3.53 -4.06 23.90
C LEU A 200 -4.72 -3.08 23.80
N ALA A 201 -5.44 -2.99 22.68
CA ALA A 201 -6.56 -2.05 22.52
C ALA A 201 -7.61 -2.12 23.66
N ARG A 202 -7.77 -3.28 24.31
CA ARG A 202 -8.71 -3.45 25.44
C ARG A 202 -8.16 -2.96 26.79
N HIS A 203 -6.84 -2.79 26.91
CA HIS A 203 -6.13 -2.38 28.11
C HIS A 203 -5.49 -1.00 27.91
N LEU A 204 -6.32 0.04 27.84
CA LEU A 204 -5.92 1.40 27.48
C LEU A 204 -4.74 1.95 28.30
N LEU A 205 -4.70 1.68 29.61
CA LEU A 205 -3.60 2.13 30.47
C LEU A 205 -2.29 1.43 30.09
N THR A 206 -2.30 0.09 30.01
CA THR A 206 -1.14 -0.71 29.58
C THR A 206 -0.66 -0.32 28.18
N TYR A 207 -1.59 -0.10 27.24
CA TYR A 207 -1.29 0.39 25.90
C TYR A 207 -0.58 1.74 25.93
N SER A 208 -1.10 2.71 26.69
CA SER A 208 -0.49 4.05 26.79
C SER A 208 0.91 4.01 27.43
N ILE A 209 1.13 3.18 28.45
CA ILE A 209 2.43 3.02 29.10
C ILE A 209 3.44 2.41 28.12
N ILE A 210 3.10 1.29 27.48
CA ILE A 210 4.01 0.61 26.55
C ILE A 210 4.28 1.49 25.31
N SER A 211 3.28 2.19 24.80
CA SER A 211 3.46 3.14 23.68
C SER A 211 4.39 4.29 24.07
N THR A 212 4.26 4.82 25.29
CA THR A 212 5.14 5.88 25.81
C THR A 212 6.59 5.40 25.90
N ILE A 213 6.81 4.19 26.40
CA ILE A 213 8.15 3.57 26.46
C ILE A 213 8.71 3.39 25.06
N LEU A 214 7.93 2.84 24.12
CA LEU A 214 8.33 2.62 22.74
C LEU A 214 8.73 3.93 22.05
N ILE A 215 7.92 4.98 22.16
CA ILE A 215 8.21 6.31 21.59
C ILE A 215 9.46 6.92 22.23
N SER A 216 9.62 6.76 23.55
CA SER A 216 10.79 7.30 24.25
C SER A 216 12.08 6.62 23.81
N ILE A 217 12.07 5.29 23.71
CA ILE A 217 13.22 4.53 23.18
C ILE A 217 13.55 4.99 21.76
N PHE A 218 12.53 5.14 20.89
CA PHE A 218 12.72 5.64 19.54
C PHE A 218 13.41 7.02 19.51
N PHE A 219 12.91 8.00 20.26
CA PHE A 219 13.53 9.34 20.29
C PHE A 219 14.94 9.34 20.87
N ILE A 220 15.21 8.53 21.90
CA ILE A 220 16.56 8.35 22.44
C ILE A 220 17.50 7.80 21.36
N VAL A 221 17.08 6.75 20.65
CA VAL A 221 17.88 6.13 19.59
C VAL A 221 18.15 7.13 18.46
N VAL A 222 17.13 7.84 17.98
CA VAL A 222 17.29 8.85 16.91
C VAL A 222 18.22 9.97 17.38
N ASN A 223 18.08 10.47 18.60
CA ASN A 223 18.95 11.49 19.16
C ASN A 223 20.42 11.06 19.22
N VAL A 224 20.69 9.83 19.70
CA VAL A 224 22.05 9.27 19.75
C VAL A 224 22.69 9.14 18.36
N ILE A 225 21.89 8.79 17.35
CA ILE A 225 22.36 8.63 15.97
C ILE A 225 22.59 10.00 15.29
N THR A 226 21.68 10.96 15.50
CA THR A 226 21.66 12.22 14.72
C THR A 226 22.34 13.40 15.40
N SER A 227 22.39 13.46 16.73
CA SER A 227 22.85 14.65 17.47
C SER A 227 23.41 14.30 18.85
N LYS A 228 24.65 13.78 18.90
CA LYS A 228 25.29 13.37 20.16
C LYS A 228 25.54 14.53 21.14
N GLU A 229 25.67 15.75 20.64
CA GLU A 229 25.99 16.93 21.45
C GLU A 229 24.76 17.58 22.11
N THR A 230 23.56 17.29 21.61
CA THR A 230 22.32 17.94 22.09
C THR A 230 21.27 16.90 22.45
N ILE A 231 20.82 16.89 23.70
CA ILE A 231 19.83 15.92 24.22
C ILE A 231 18.40 16.41 23.91
N TRP A 232 18.07 16.55 22.62
CA TRP A 232 16.75 17.04 22.20
C TRP A 232 15.62 16.01 22.42
N ALA A 233 15.93 14.72 22.60
CA ALA A 233 14.93 13.67 22.86
C ALA A 233 14.05 13.96 24.09
N ILE A 234 14.54 14.74 25.06
CA ILE A 234 13.81 15.06 26.29
C ILE A 234 12.50 15.80 26.02
N TYR A 235 12.45 16.65 24.99
CA TYR A 235 11.27 17.46 24.67
C TYR A 235 10.07 16.61 24.22
N PRO A 236 10.18 15.73 23.19
CA PRO A 236 9.07 14.87 22.80
C PRO A 236 8.75 13.80 23.86
N ILE A 237 9.74 13.31 24.61
CA ILE A 237 9.49 12.35 25.70
C ILE A 237 8.62 12.98 26.78
N PHE A 238 8.93 14.21 27.19
CA PHE A 238 8.13 14.95 28.15
C PHE A 238 6.69 15.10 27.68
N ALA A 239 6.47 15.44 26.41
CA ALA A 239 5.13 15.55 25.84
C ALA A 239 4.35 14.22 25.89
N VAL A 240 5.00 13.10 25.55
CA VAL A 240 4.34 11.78 25.47
C VAL A 240 4.03 11.21 26.86
N LEU A 241 4.81 11.55 27.90
CA LEU A 241 4.54 11.14 29.29
C LEU A 241 3.17 11.61 29.82
N TRP A 242 2.60 12.68 29.26
CA TRP A 242 1.25 13.14 29.61
C TRP A 242 0.16 12.15 29.18
N TRP A 243 0.43 11.29 28.20
CA TRP A 243 -0.55 10.34 27.70
C TRP A 243 -0.98 9.32 28.76
N PRO A 244 -0.10 8.49 29.37
CA PRO A 244 -0.51 7.56 30.42
C PRO A 244 -1.10 8.27 31.65
N LEU A 245 -0.61 9.47 31.97
CA LEU A 245 -1.15 10.30 33.05
C LEU A 245 -2.61 10.69 32.79
N SER A 246 -2.91 11.13 31.56
CA SER A 246 -4.26 11.50 31.15
C SER A 246 -5.21 10.29 31.20
N ILE A 247 -4.77 9.12 30.73
CA ILE A 247 -5.56 7.89 30.77
C ILE A 247 -5.85 7.48 32.22
N TYR A 248 -4.85 7.55 33.10
CA TYR A 248 -5.02 7.24 34.51
C TYR A 248 -6.07 8.14 35.19
N PHE A 249 -5.93 9.46 35.07
CA PHE A 249 -6.81 10.40 35.77
C PHE A 249 -8.21 10.53 35.14
N PHE A 250 -8.32 10.53 33.81
CA PHE A 250 -9.59 10.79 33.14
C PHE A 250 -10.40 9.52 32.82
N VAL A 251 -9.75 8.37 32.64
CA VAL A 251 -10.46 7.11 32.32
C VAL A 251 -10.53 6.21 33.54
N TYR A 252 -9.40 5.88 34.16
CA TYR A 252 -9.35 4.85 35.20
C TYR A 252 -9.89 5.35 36.55
N ARG A 253 -9.39 6.48 37.05
CA ARG A 253 -9.84 7.07 38.32
C ARG A 253 -11.35 7.38 38.32
N ARG A 254 -11.88 7.93 37.22
CA ARG A 254 -13.32 8.24 37.09
C ARG A 254 -14.20 6.99 37.15
N LYS A 255 -13.78 5.87 36.53
CA LYS A 255 -14.52 4.60 36.60
C LYS A 255 -14.60 4.08 38.04
N GLN A 256 -13.48 4.12 38.77
CA GLN A 256 -13.44 3.69 40.18
C GLN A 256 -14.31 4.57 41.08
N THR A 257 -14.31 5.90 40.87
CA THR A 257 -15.17 6.80 41.63
C THR A 257 -16.65 6.49 41.38
N LYS A 258 -17.07 6.33 40.11
CA LYS A 258 -18.48 5.99 39.79
C LYS A 258 -18.93 4.66 40.41
N GLN A 259 -18.07 3.63 40.40
CA GLN A 259 -18.38 2.33 41.01
C GLN A 259 -18.51 2.38 42.53
N LYS A 260 -17.92 3.37 43.23
CA LYS A 260 -18.06 3.51 44.68
C LYS A 260 -19.36 4.17 45.13
N PHE A 261 -20.11 4.78 44.21
CA PHE A 261 -21.34 5.54 44.51
C PHE A 261 -22.61 4.93 43.88
N ILE A 262 -22.52 3.68 43.41
CA ILE A 262 -23.64 2.84 42.96
C ILE A 262 -23.64 1.60 43.84
#